data_AF-A0A7G9SQD4-F1
#
_entry.id   AF-A0A7G9SQD4-F1
#
_cell.length_a   1.000
_cell.length_b   1.000
_cell.length_c   1.000
_cell.angle_alpha   90.00
_cell.angle_beta   90.00
_cell.angle_gamma   90.00
#
_symmetry.space_group_name_H-M   'P 1'
#
loop_
_entity.id
_entity.type
_entity.pdbx_description
1 polymer ?
#
loop_
_entity_poly.entity_id
_entity_poly.type
_entity_poly.pdbx_seq_one_letter_code
_entity_poly.pdbx_strand_id
1 'polypeptide(L)'
;MRRLLALPCAALLLVASAHAAQPEARLRARDLGIAPGIFAPGTNNAITDVAGVRVGQVSVREGERIRTGVTAILPHEGNAYLSRVPAAIHVGNGFGKLAGSTQVMELGELETPVLLTCTLCVWKAADAMAGWMLEQPGMEKVQSVNPVVGETNDGGLNDIRARPIEAVHVRQALQQARGGVVAEGSVGAGTGTVAFGWKGGIGTSSRKLPATLGGWTIGVLVQSNYGGVLQMGGVPVGRELGQYAFKQAVAHAQVNAHESLAQWSRGPADDRGDGSVIVVIATDAPLSDRNLRRLASRAMMGLGRTGSSASNGSGDYAIAFSTAREVRRTFGGERLRTEELANDQTSALFQGGVDAVEEAVYNSLLMATTESGNGTTVEAIPLDRVRKALRKHGIVPPARDHD
;
A
#
# COMPACT_ATOMS: atom_id res chain seq x y z
N MET A 1 7.90 -81.30 -28.26
CA MET A 1 7.98 -79.82 -28.17
C MET A 1 7.00 -79.34 -27.12
N ARG A 2 7.46 -79.08 -25.89
CA ARG A 2 6.63 -78.57 -24.78
C ARG A 2 6.60 -77.03 -24.86
N ARG A 3 5.42 -76.43 -25.00
CA ARG A 3 5.23 -74.95 -24.93
C ARG A 3 4.91 -74.58 -23.48
N LEU A 4 5.82 -73.81 -22.85
CA LEU A 4 5.62 -73.14 -21.57
C LEU A 4 4.76 -71.89 -21.78
N LEU A 5 3.64 -71.79 -21.06
CA LEU A 5 2.83 -70.57 -20.93
C LEU A 5 3.43 -69.72 -19.80
N ALA A 6 3.88 -68.51 -20.14
CA ALA A 6 4.30 -67.50 -19.17
C ALA A 6 3.09 -66.64 -18.77
N LEU A 7 2.78 -66.58 -17.47
CA LEU A 7 1.87 -65.57 -16.88
C LEU A 7 2.64 -64.27 -16.62
N PRO A 8 2.11 -63.08 -16.97
CA PRO A 8 2.70 -61.83 -16.53
C PRO A 8 2.14 -61.43 -15.15
N CYS A 9 3.03 -61.24 -14.17
CA CYS A 9 2.73 -60.55 -12.92
C CYS A 9 2.50 -59.06 -13.19
N ALA A 10 1.28 -58.58 -12.99
CA ALA A 10 0.96 -57.16 -12.99
C ALA A 10 1.40 -56.54 -11.64
N ALA A 11 2.42 -55.70 -11.67
CA ALA A 11 2.82 -54.88 -10.53
C ALA A 11 1.86 -53.69 -10.38
N LEU A 12 1.09 -53.64 -9.29
CA LEU A 12 0.32 -52.45 -8.91
C LEU A 12 1.27 -51.34 -8.44
N LEU A 13 1.41 -50.30 -9.25
CA LEU A 13 2.03 -49.04 -8.86
C LEU A 13 1.04 -48.21 -8.03
N LEU A 14 1.26 -48.13 -6.72
CA LEU A 14 0.61 -47.18 -5.82
C LEU A 14 1.12 -45.77 -6.14
N VAL A 15 0.35 -45.00 -6.90
CA VAL A 15 0.59 -43.58 -7.11
C VAL A 15 0.17 -42.83 -5.85
N ALA A 16 1.14 -42.43 -5.03
CA ALA A 16 0.90 -41.51 -3.92
C ALA A 16 0.51 -40.13 -4.48
N SER A 17 -0.78 -39.80 -4.43
CA SER A 17 -1.27 -38.48 -4.78
C SER A 17 -0.76 -37.46 -3.76
N ALA A 18 0.28 -36.70 -4.14
CA ALA A 18 0.69 -35.50 -3.43
C ALA A 18 -0.50 -34.53 -3.41
N HIS A 19 -1.19 -34.43 -2.27
CA HIS A 19 -2.18 -33.40 -2.06
C HIS A 19 -1.44 -32.07 -1.98
N ALA A 20 -1.44 -31.31 -3.07
CA ALA A 20 -1.04 -29.91 -3.04
C ALA A 20 -1.94 -29.21 -2.01
N ALA A 21 -1.36 -28.70 -0.93
CA ALA A 21 -2.10 -27.95 0.07
C ALA A 21 -2.81 -26.77 -0.63
N GLN A 22 -4.13 -26.69 -0.48
CA GLN A 22 -4.91 -25.54 -0.94
C GLN A 22 -4.32 -24.27 -0.30
N PRO A 23 -4.08 -23.19 -1.06
CA PRO A 23 -3.60 -21.94 -0.49
C PRO A 23 -4.53 -21.48 0.63
N GLU A 24 -4.00 -21.17 1.82
CA GLU A 24 -4.81 -20.60 2.91
C GLU A 24 -5.46 -19.30 2.41
N ALA A 25 -6.78 -19.19 2.55
CA ALA A 25 -7.49 -17.96 2.23
C ALA A 25 -6.89 -16.80 3.03
N ARG A 26 -6.49 -15.74 2.33
CA ARG A 26 -5.90 -14.56 2.97
C ARG A 26 -6.97 -13.81 3.78
N LEU A 27 -6.52 -13.13 4.83
CA LEU A 27 -7.38 -12.50 5.83
C LEU A 27 -6.96 -11.05 6.04
N ARG A 28 -7.90 -10.19 6.39
CA ARG A 28 -7.60 -8.81 6.82
C ARG A 28 -7.24 -8.80 8.30
N ALA A 29 -6.66 -7.70 8.77
CA ALA A 29 -6.21 -7.56 10.16
C ALA A 29 -7.32 -7.85 11.19
N ARG A 30 -8.53 -7.35 10.93
CA ARG A 30 -9.69 -7.52 11.83
C ARG A 30 -10.17 -8.96 11.92
N ASP A 31 -10.02 -9.75 10.87
CA ASP A 31 -10.34 -11.19 10.88
C ASP A 31 -9.40 -11.98 11.82
N LEU A 32 -8.24 -11.40 12.16
CA LEU A 32 -7.30 -11.93 13.13
C LEU A 32 -7.46 -11.33 14.53
N GLY A 33 -8.44 -10.46 14.74
CA GLY A 33 -8.68 -9.75 16.01
C GLY A 33 -7.85 -8.47 16.18
N ILE A 34 -7.11 -8.03 15.16
CA ILE A 34 -6.36 -6.76 15.21
C ILE A 34 -7.27 -5.63 14.71
N ALA A 35 -7.66 -4.72 15.60
CA ALA A 35 -8.47 -3.55 15.28
C ALA A 35 -7.79 -2.27 15.80
N PRO A 36 -6.90 -1.64 15.01
CA PRO A 36 -6.17 -0.46 15.46
C PRO A 36 -7.09 0.72 15.77
N GLY A 37 -6.84 1.41 16.88
CA GLY A 37 -7.58 2.62 17.25
C GLY A 37 -8.94 2.38 17.88
N ILE A 38 -9.70 3.48 17.99
CA ILE A 38 -11.00 3.51 18.70
C ILE A 38 -12.20 3.77 17.78
N PHE A 39 -11.97 4.26 16.57
CA PHE A 39 -13.04 4.56 15.63
C PHE A 39 -13.37 3.33 14.77
N ALA A 40 -14.67 3.12 14.52
CA ALA A 40 -15.12 2.08 13.61
C ALA A 40 -14.68 2.40 12.17
N PRO A 41 -14.39 1.38 11.35
CA PRO A 41 -14.18 1.60 9.92
C PRO A 41 -15.49 1.97 9.22
N GLY A 42 -15.37 2.50 8.01
CA GLY A 42 -16.50 2.56 7.07
C GLY A 42 -16.87 1.17 6.54
N THR A 43 -17.91 1.11 5.72
CA THR A 43 -18.51 -0.16 5.24
C THR A 43 -17.52 -1.10 4.59
N ASN A 44 -16.63 -0.59 3.73
CA ASN A 44 -15.64 -1.41 3.02
C ASN A 44 -14.33 -1.52 3.79
N ASN A 45 -14.17 -0.72 4.86
CA ASN A 45 -12.90 -0.47 5.52
C ASN A 45 -11.81 -0.17 4.49
N ALA A 46 -12.06 0.81 3.62
CA ALA A 46 -11.21 1.13 2.48
C ALA A 46 -11.24 2.62 2.17
N ILE A 47 -10.26 3.12 1.40
CA ILE A 47 -10.17 4.54 1.00
C ILE A 47 -11.44 5.03 0.29
N THR A 48 -12.13 4.13 -0.40
CA THR A 48 -13.38 4.33 -1.12
C THR A 48 -14.61 4.52 -0.22
N ASP A 49 -14.48 4.38 1.10
CA ASP A 49 -15.52 4.80 2.04
C ASP A 49 -15.65 6.33 2.11
N VAL A 50 -14.64 7.08 1.63
CA VAL A 50 -14.74 8.52 1.40
C VAL A 50 -15.53 8.74 0.10
N ALA A 51 -16.66 9.43 0.22
CA ALA A 51 -17.62 9.57 -0.87
C ALA A 51 -16.97 10.17 -2.14
N GLY A 52 -17.20 9.52 -3.28
CA GLY A 52 -16.66 9.92 -4.58
C GLY A 52 -15.29 9.35 -4.92
N VAL A 53 -14.49 8.92 -3.93
CA VAL A 53 -13.17 8.34 -4.19
C VAL A 53 -13.32 7.00 -4.92
N ARG A 54 -12.48 6.80 -5.95
CA ARG A 54 -12.47 5.58 -6.76
C ARG A 54 -11.07 5.03 -6.88
N VAL A 55 -10.95 3.70 -6.89
CA VAL A 55 -9.67 3.00 -7.06
C VAL A 55 -9.76 2.05 -8.25
N GLY A 56 -8.74 2.11 -9.11
CA GLY A 56 -8.57 1.18 -10.23
C GLY A 56 -7.16 0.60 -10.23
N GLN A 57 -7.03 -0.66 -10.64
CA GLN A 57 -5.78 -1.40 -10.49
C GLN A 57 -5.55 -2.28 -11.72
N VAL A 58 -4.31 -2.28 -12.21
CA VAL A 58 -3.83 -3.20 -13.23
C VAL A 58 -2.57 -3.87 -12.71
N SER A 59 -2.61 -5.19 -12.58
CA SER A 59 -1.44 -6.02 -12.29
C SER A 59 -0.86 -6.56 -13.59
N VAL A 60 0.45 -6.43 -13.75
CA VAL A 60 1.21 -6.93 -14.90
C VAL A 60 2.10 -8.08 -14.42
N ARG A 61 1.79 -9.28 -14.90
CA ARG A 61 2.57 -10.51 -14.68
C ARG A 61 2.91 -11.11 -16.04
N GLU A 62 4.15 -10.95 -16.47
CA GLU A 62 4.61 -11.45 -17.77
C GLU A 62 5.84 -12.33 -17.61
N GLY A 63 5.72 -13.58 -18.09
CA GLY A 63 6.74 -14.60 -17.95
C GLY A 63 7.24 -14.76 -16.52
N GLU A 64 8.54 -15.03 -16.39
CA GLU A 64 9.20 -15.20 -15.09
C GLU A 64 9.80 -13.89 -14.56
N ARG A 65 9.82 -12.81 -15.35
CA ARG A 65 10.58 -11.60 -15.04
C ARG A 65 9.75 -10.41 -14.55
N ILE A 66 8.49 -10.29 -14.94
CA ILE A 66 7.71 -9.07 -14.71
C ILE A 66 6.67 -9.28 -13.63
N ARG A 67 6.74 -8.51 -12.54
CA ARG A 67 5.78 -8.49 -11.43
C ARG A 67 5.56 -7.06 -10.99
N THR A 68 4.69 -6.32 -11.66
CA THR A 68 4.47 -4.90 -11.35
C THR A 68 3.03 -4.48 -11.64
N GLY A 69 2.75 -3.19 -11.68
CA GLY A 69 1.45 -2.69 -12.09
C GLY A 69 1.26 -1.20 -11.85
N VAL A 70 -0.01 -0.80 -11.94
CA VAL A 70 -0.47 0.57 -11.69
C VAL A 70 -1.68 0.51 -10.77
N THR A 71 -1.71 1.39 -9.78
CA THR A 71 -2.89 1.68 -8.96
C THR A 71 -3.26 3.14 -9.17
N ALA A 72 -4.49 3.41 -9.61
CA ALA A 72 -5.04 4.74 -9.80
C ALA A 72 -6.01 5.08 -8.67
N ILE A 73 -5.87 6.25 -8.07
CA ILE A 73 -6.79 6.81 -7.07
C ILE A 73 -7.36 8.11 -7.62
N LEU A 74 -8.66 8.12 -7.93
CA LEU A 74 -9.37 9.30 -8.37
C LEU A 74 -10.05 9.96 -7.16
N PRO A 75 -9.86 11.28 -6.94
CA PRO A 75 -10.48 11.96 -5.81
C PRO A 75 -12.00 12.08 -5.95
N HIS A 76 -12.50 12.06 -7.18
CA HIS A 76 -13.92 11.99 -7.52
C HIS A 76 -14.13 11.53 -8.96
N GLU A 77 -15.38 11.33 -9.37
CA GLU A 77 -15.75 10.86 -10.72
C GLU A 77 -15.62 11.91 -11.84
N GLY A 78 -15.66 13.20 -11.49
CA GLY A 78 -15.53 14.29 -12.47
C GLY A 78 -14.08 14.54 -12.90
N ASN A 79 -13.90 15.48 -13.83
CA ASN A 79 -12.59 15.92 -14.28
C ASN A 79 -11.83 16.65 -13.15
N ALA A 80 -10.76 16.03 -12.64
CA ALA A 80 -9.95 16.54 -11.52
C ALA A 80 -9.24 17.86 -11.84
N TYR A 81 -9.01 18.17 -13.12
CA TYR A 81 -8.38 19.43 -13.50
C TYR A 81 -9.34 20.61 -13.38
N LEU A 82 -10.60 20.41 -13.78
CA LEU A 82 -11.65 21.43 -13.80
C LEU A 82 -12.29 21.63 -12.41
N SER A 83 -12.40 20.54 -11.65
CA SER A 83 -12.86 20.51 -10.26
C SER A 83 -11.73 19.98 -9.39
N ARG A 84 -10.83 20.85 -8.93
CA ARG A 84 -9.67 20.44 -8.14
C ARG A 84 -10.06 20.19 -6.69
N VAL A 85 -9.32 19.29 -6.04
CA VAL A 85 -9.43 19.05 -4.60
C VAL A 85 -8.23 19.64 -3.88
N PRO A 86 -8.41 20.27 -2.70
CA PRO A 86 -7.27 20.68 -1.90
C PRO A 86 -6.50 19.44 -1.47
N ALA A 87 -5.19 19.57 -1.45
CA ALA A 87 -4.28 18.48 -1.17
C ALA A 87 -2.96 18.96 -0.61
N ALA A 88 -2.23 18.03 0.00
CA ALA A 88 -0.90 18.29 0.51
C ALA A 88 -0.05 17.03 0.50
N ILE A 89 1.26 17.23 0.49
CA ILE A 89 2.26 16.19 0.58
C ILE A 89 3.07 16.37 1.85
N HIS A 90 3.35 15.28 2.54
CA HIS A 90 4.35 15.20 3.59
C HIS A 90 5.43 14.19 3.20
N VAL A 91 6.69 14.61 3.29
CA VAL A 91 7.86 13.76 3.07
C VAL A 91 8.37 13.31 4.43
N GLY A 92 8.28 12.01 4.72
CA GLY A 92 8.88 11.40 5.90
C GLY A 92 10.37 11.15 5.68
N ASN A 93 10.70 10.42 4.62
CA ASN A 93 12.07 10.23 4.14
C ASN A 93 12.11 10.28 2.61
N GLY A 94 12.98 11.13 2.05
CA GLY A 94 12.91 11.55 0.64
C GLY A 94 13.58 10.64 -0.38
N PHE A 95 13.81 9.34 -0.06
CA PHE A 95 14.51 8.41 -0.95
C PHE A 95 13.57 7.82 -2.02
N GLY A 96 12.83 8.65 -2.78
CA GLY A 96 11.84 8.18 -3.76
C GLY A 96 11.57 9.17 -4.88
N LYS A 97 10.71 8.78 -5.83
CA LYS A 97 10.24 9.66 -6.91
C LYS A 97 8.75 9.92 -6.72
N LEU A 98 8.40 11.16 -6.45
CA LEU A 98 7.02 11.62 -6.42
C LEU A 98 6.85 12.74 -7.44
N ALA A 99 6.54 12.34 -8.69
CA ALA A 99 6.32 13.28 -9.77
C ALA A 99 5.12 14.18 -9.46
N GLY A 100 5.23 15.45 -9.85
CA GLY A 100 4.22 16.48 -9.60
C GLY A 100 4.16 17.03 -8.17
N SER A 101 5.02 16.57 -7.26
CA SER A 101 5.00 16.98 -5.86
C SER A 101 5.26 18.47 -5.64
N THR A 102 6.14 19.09 -6.41
CA THR A 102 6.50 20.50 -6.25
C THR A 102 5.29 21.42 -6.43
N GLN A 103 4.48 21.19 -7.47
CA GLN A 103 3.27 21.99 -7.70
C GLN A 103 2.18 21.71 -6.66
N VAL A 104 2.03 20.48 -6.17
CA VAL A 104 1.08 20.21 -5.07
C VAL A 104 1.52 20.92 -3.79
N MET A 105 2.82 20.97 -3.49
CA MET A 105 3.34 21.68 -2.32
C MET A 105 3.21 23.21 -2.44
N GLU A 106 3.31 23.74 -3.66
CA GLU A 106 3.18 25.16 -3.95
C GLU A 106 1.72 25.63 -3.94
N LEU A 107 0.84 24.89 -4.64
CA LEU A 107 -0.54 25.30 -4.89
C LEU A 107 -1.55 24.66 -3.92
N GLY A 108 -1.18 23.57 -3.24
CA GLY A 108 -2.05 22.92 -2.26
C GLY A 108 -3.26 22.19 -2.86
N GLU A 109 -3.14 21.62 -4.07
CA GLU A 109 -4.25 20.97 -4.76
C GLU A 109 -3.81 19.86 -5.70
N LEU A 110 -4.71 18.89 -5.92
CA LEU A 110 -4.62 17.92 -7.00
C LEU A 110 -5.45 18.38 -8.19
N GLU A 111 -4.83 18.39 -9.36
CA GLU A 111 -5.49 18.60 -10.66
C GLU A 111 -5.50 17.33 -11.53
N THR A 112 -4.97 16.22 -11.02
CA THR A 112 -4.95 14.90 -11.66
C THR A 112 -5.30 13.81 -10.63
N PRO A 113 -5.71 12.61 -11.07
CA PRO A 113 -5.69 11.43 -10.23
C PRO A 113 -4.28 11.16 -9.67
N VAL A 114 -4.20 10.40 -8.59
CA VAL A 114 -2.91 9.90 -8.09
C VAL A 114 -2.65 8.53 -8.70
N LEU A 115 -1.48 8.35 -9.32
CA LEU A 115 -1.01 7.03 -9.73
C LEU A 115 0.09 6.53 -8.81
N LEU A 116 0.07 5.25 -8.50
CA LEU A 116 1.16 4.53 -7.87
C LEU A 116 1.69 3.47 -8.84
N THR A 117 3.01 3.26 -8.89
CA THR A 117 3.65 2.27 -9.78
C THR A 117 5.07 1.88 -9.32
N CYS A 118 5.87 1.27 -10.20
CA CYS A 118 7.27 0.93 -10.00
C CYS A 118 8.21 2.15 -10.12
N THR A 119 9.36 2.11 -9.46
CA THR A 119 10.36 3.19 -9.45
C THR A 119 10.70 3.75 -10.82
N LEU A 120 11.08 2.89 -11.77
CA LEU A 120 11.50 3.31 -13.11
C LEU A 120 10.33 3.49 -14.08
N CYS A 121 9.10 3.24 -13.61
CA CYS A 121 7.86 3.38 -14.37
C CYS A 121 7.21 4.76 -14.20
N VAL A 122 7.61 5.54 -13.18
CA VAL A 122 7.03 6.86 -12.85
C VAL A 122 6.87 7.75 -14.08
N TRP A 123 7.92 7.86 -14.89
CA TRP A 123 7.90 8.74 -16.07
C TRP A 123 6.94 8.26 -17.16
N LYS A 124 6.86 6.94 -17.41
CA LYS A 124 5.91 6.37 -18.37
C LYS A 124 4.46 6.53 -17.88
N ALA A 125 4.24 6.36 -16.58
CA ALA A 125 2.94 6.56 -15.97
C ALA A 125 2.51 8.04 -15.99
N ALA A 126 3.43 8.97 -15.72
CA ALA A 126 3.17 10.41 -15.80
C ALA A 126 2.83 10.85 -17.23
N ASP A 127 3.61 10.42 -18.22
CA ASP A 127 3.36 10.68 -19.64
C ASP A 127 1.99 10.16 -20.08
N ALA A 128 1.68 8.89 -19.77
CA ALA A 128 0.39 8.29 -20.11
C ALA A 128 -0.78 8.98 -19.41
N MET A 129 -0.63 9.39 -18.14
CA MET A 129 -1.67 10.13 -17.43
C MET A 129 -1.87 11.54 -18.01
N ALA A 130 -0.80 12.23 -18.41
CA ALA A 130 -0.91 13.52 -19.07
C ALA A 130 -1.71 13.37 -20.38
N GLY A 131 -1.40 12.38 -21.21
CA GLY A 131 -2.17 12.05 -22.41
C GLY A 131 -3.64 11.75 -22.11
N TRP A 132 -3.92 10.91 -21.10
CA TRP A 132 -5.31 10.60 -20.70
C TRP A 132 -6.07 11.84 -20.19
N MET A 133 -5.42 12.70 -19.41
CA MET A 133 -6.02 13.94 -18.90
C MET A 133 -6.37 14.91 -20.02
N LEU A 134 -5.46 15.12 -20.98
CA LEU A 134 -5.68 16.05 -22.10
C LEU A 134 -6.79 15.60 -23.07
N GLU A 135 -7.13 14.31 -23.07
CA GLU A 135 -8.26 13.76 -23.83
C GLU A 135 -9.61 13.90 -23.11
N GLN A 136 -9.63 14.30 -21.83
CA GLN A 136 -10.89 14.42 -21.10
C GLN A 136 -11.74 15.59 -21.63
N PRO A 137 -13.09 15.47 -21.60
CA PRO A 137 -13.96 16.57 -22.01
C PRO A 137 -13.65 17.87 -21.26
N GLY A 138 -13.58 18.99 -22.01
CA GLY A 138 -13.31 20.32 -21.47
C GLY A 138 -11.82 20.66 -21.31
N MET A 139 -10.91 19.81 -21.80
CA MET A 139 -9.46 19.99 -21.70
C MET A 139 -8.82 20.51 -23.00
N GLU A 140 -9.60 20.84 -24.03
CA GLU A 140 -9.14 21.14 -25.40
C GLU A 140 -8.18 22.33 -25.48
N LYS A 141 -8.24 23.24 -24.49
CA LYS A 141 -7.38 24.43 -24.40
C LYS A 141 -6.31 24.34 -23.31
N VAL A 142 -6.23 23.23 -22.58
CA VAL A 142 -5.27 23.08 -21.48
C VAL A 142 -3.87 22.88 -22.05
N GLN A 143 -2.93 23.69 -21.57
CA GLN A 143 -1.54 23.68 -22.04
C GLN A 143 -0.57 23.03 -21.05
N SER A 144 -1.01 22.82 -19.81
CA SER A 144 -0.19 22.23 -18.74
C SER A 144 -1.06 21.36 -17.85
N VAL A 145 -0.53 20.19 -17.54
CA VAL A 145 -1.06 19.26 -16.55
C VAL A 145 0.08 18.84 -15.64
N ASN A 146 -0.22 18.64 -14.37
CA ASN A 146 0.73 18.18 -13.35
C ASN A 146 0.37 16.76 -12.90
N PRO A 147 0.91 15.72 -13.56
CA PRO A 147 0.72 14.35 -13.14
C PRO A 147 1.30 14.08 -11.75
N VAL A 148 0.46 13.58 -10.83
CA VAL A 148 0.91 13.12 -9.50
C VAL A 148 1.12 11.62 -9.52
N VAL A 149 2.39 11.20 -9.52
CA VAL A 149 2.78 9.78 -9.62
C VAL A 149 3.80 9.43 -8.55
N GLY A 150 3.41 8.54 -7.62
CA GLY A 150 4.28 7.96 -6.60
C GLY A 150 4.76 6.56 -6.97
N GLU A 151 5.78 6.07 -6.27
CA GLU A 151 6.36 4.77 -6.53
C GLU A 151 6.90 4.06 -5.30
N THR A 152 7.09 2.76 -5.45
CA THR A 152 8.05 2.00 -4.64
C THR A 152 8.89 1.09 -5.54
N ASN A 153 9.99 0.57 -5.00
CA ASN A 153 10.93 -0.26 -5.74
C ASN A 153 10.59 -1.75 -5.68
N ASP A 154 10.07 -2.29 -6.78
CA ASP A 154 9.73 -3.70 -6.95
C ASP A 154 10.85 -4.54 -7.61
N GLY A 155 12.08 -4.01 -7.74
CA GLY A 155 13.17 -4.60 -8.51
C GLY A 155 13.65 -5.99 -8.05
N GLY A 156 13.27 -6.42 -6.84
CA GLY A 156 13.53 -7.78 -6.36
C GLY A 156 12.69 -8.85 -7.07
N LEU A 157 11.41 -8.57 -7.36
CA LEU A 157 10.48 -9.48 -8.03
C LEU A 157 10.22 -9.10 -9.49
N ASN A 158 10.58 -7.89 -9.88
CA ASN A 158 10.32 -7.31 -11.19
C ASN A 158 11.62 -6.96 -11.90
N ASP A 159 11.71 -7.22 -13.20
CA ASP A 159 12.72 -6.60 -14.06
C ASP A 159 12.41 -5.12 -14.27
N ILE A 160 12.73 -4.33 -13.25
CA ILE A 160 12.44 -2.91 -13.19
C ILE A 160 13.15 -2.11 -14.29
N ARG A 161 14.27 -2.64 -14.81
CA ARG A 161 15.05 -2.00 -15.88
C ARG A 161 14.35 -2.09 -17.24
N ALA A 162 13.53 -3.11 -17.45
CA ALA A 162 12.70 -3.22 -18.64
C ALA A 162 11.62 -2.13 -18.72
N ARG A 163 11.25 -1.50 -17.58
CA ARG A 163 10.19 -0.48 -17.48
C ARG A 163 8.88 -0.93 -18.17
N PRO A 164 8.30 -2.06 -17.71
CA PRO A 164 7.25 -2.80 -18.43
C PRO A 164 5.87 -2.11 -18.46
N ILE A 165 5.68 -1.02 -17.69
CA ILE A 165 4.40 -0.30 -17.70
C ILE A 165 4.26 0.51 -18.99
N GLU A 166 3.19 0.26 -19.73
CA GLU A 166 2.80 0.97 -20.95
C GLU A 166 1.56 1.84 -20.73
N ALA A 167 1.29 2.76 -21.66
CA ALA A 167 0.14 3.66 -21.58
C ALA A 167 -1.21 2.93 -21.46
N VAL A 168 -1.35 1.75 -22.07
CA VAL A 168 -2.56 0.92 -21.97
C VAL A 168 -2.83 0.48 -20.53
N HIS A 169 -1.79 0.13 -19.76
CA HIS A 169 -1.94 -0.28 -18.36
C HIS A 169 -2.44 0.89 -17.49
N VAL A 170 -1.91 2.09 -17.74
CA VAL A 170 -2.30 3.32 -17.02
C VAL A 170 -3.74 3.71 -17.35
N ARG A 171 -4.10 3.73 -18.64
CA ARG A 171 -5.46 4.03 -19.10
C ARG A 171 -6.48 3.05 -18.55
N GLN A 172 -6.15 1.76 -18.58
CA GLN A 172 -7.02 0.73 -18.02
C GLN A 172 -7.22 0.93 -16.52
N ALA A 173 -6.16 1.22 -15.74
CA ALA A 173 -6.29 1.50 -14.30
C ALA A 173 -7.18 2.72 -14.02
N LEU A 174 -7.04 3.80 -14.80
CA LEU A 174 -7.88 4.99 -14.70
C LEU A 174 -9.35 4.71 -15.05
N GLN A 175 -9.60 3.97 -16.13
CA GLN A 175 -10.95 3.66 -16.62
C GLN A 175 -11.72 2.66 -15.73
N GLN A 176 -11.01 1.71 -15.12
CA GLN A 176 -11.62 0.69 -14.24
C GLN A 176 -11.82 1.17 -12.79
N ALA A 177 -11.47 2.43 -12.50
CA ALA A 177 -11.57 3.00 -11.18
C ALA A 177 -13.03 3.12 -10.72
N ARG A 178 -13.32 2.53 -9.55
CA ARG A 178 -14.67 2.47 -8.98
C ARG A 178 -14.63 2.57 -7.44
N GLY A 179 -15.78 2.89 -6.84
CA GLY A 179 -15.96 2.83 -5.39
C GLY A 179 -16.17 1.39 -4.90
N GLY A 180 -16.48 1.24 -3.61
CA GLY A 180 -16.71 -0.08 -3.00
C GLY A 180 -15.41 -0.79 -2.61
N VAL A 181 -15.44 -2.13 -2.51
CA VAL A 181 -14.30 -2.94 -2.08
C VAL A 181 -13.09 -2.75 -3.00
N VAL A 182 -11.91 -2.56 -2.39
CA VAL A 182 -10.62 -2.42 -3.07
C VAL A 182 -9.82 -3.70 -2.89
N ALA A 183 -9.19 -4.21 -3.96
CA ALA A 183 -8.32 -5.37 -3.85
C ALA A 183 -7.00 -5.01 -3.16
N GLU A 184 -6.52 -5.91 -2.30
CA GLU A 184 -5.34 -5.74 -1.44
C GLU A 184 -4.31 -6.86 -1.69
N GLY A 185 -3.12 -6.70 -1.12
CA GLY A 185 -2.00 -7.62 -1.29
C GLY A 185 -1.29 -7.44 -2.63
N SER A 186 -0.96 -8.55 -3.29
CA SER A 186 -0.12 -8.61 -4.49
C SER A 186 -0.85 -8.13 -5.76
N VAL A 187 -1.42 -6.93 -5.76
CA VAL A 187 -2.24 -6.38 -6.85
C VAL A 187 -1.83 -4.95 -7.24
N GLY A 188 -2.20 -4.52 -8.44
CA GLY A 188 -1.89 -3.20 -8.96
C GLY A 188 -0.38 -2.91 -8.87
N ALA A 189 -0.06 -1.72 -8.40
CA ALA A 189 1.33 -1.32 -8.15
C ALA A 189 2.03 -2.05 -6.99
N GLY A 190 1.28 -2.76 -6.14
CA GLY A 190 1.82 -3.63 -5.08
C GLY A 190 2.23 -5.03 -5.56
N THR A 191 2.07 -5.35 -6.85
CA THR A 191 2.28 -6.71 -7.37
C THR A 191 3.67 -7.25 -7.03
N GLY A 192 4.74 -6.47 -7.22
CA GLY A 192 6.12 -6.89 -6.96
C GLY A 192 6.74 -6.37 -5.66
N THR A 193 5.97 -5.79 -4.74
CA THR A 193 6.52 -5.15 -3.54
C THR A 193 6.75 -6.11 -2.37
N VAL A 194 7.69 -5.75 -1.49
CA VAL A 194 8.13 -6.54 -0.32
C VAL A 194 8.12 -5.64 0.91
N ALA A 195 7.49 -6.08 2.00
CA ALA A 195 7.45 -5.34 3.25
C ALA A 195 7.86 -6.24 4.43
N PHE A 196 8.74 -5.72 5.30
CA PHE A 196 9.31 -6.42 6.46
C PHE A 196 9.94 -7.79 6.14
N GLY A 197 10.42 -7.98 4.91
CA GLY A 197 11.00 -9.25 4.46
C GLY A 197 9.96 -10.33 4.10
N TRP A 198 8.67 -9.97 4.03
CA TRP A 198 7.60 -10.78 3.45
C TRP A 198 7.01 -10.06 2.25
N LYS A 199 6.13 -10.75 1.52
CA LYS A 199 5.36 -10.11 0.46
C LYS A 199 4.53 -8.96 1.03
N GLY A 200 4.71 -7.77 0.45
CA GLY A 200 3.89 -6.60 0.70
C GLY A 200 2.89 -6.37 -0.43
N GLY A 201 2.35 -5.17 -0.54
CA GLY A 201 1.42 -4.88 -1.61
C GLY A 201 0.64 -3.58 -1.45
N ILE A 202 -0.59 -3.62 -1.96
CA ILE A 202 -1.61 -2.62 -1.69
C ILE A 202 -2.34 -2.99 -0.41
N GLY A 203 -2.54 -2.03 0.48
CA GLY A 203 -3.46 -2.19 1.60
C GLY A 203 -4.34 -0.97 1.76
N THR A 204 -5.51 -1.15 2.33
CA THR A 204 -6.45 -0.05 2.55
C THR A 204 -7.20 -0.22 3.87
N SER A 205 -7.70 0.90 4.40
CA SER A 205 -8.45 0.96 5.64
C SER A 205 -9.21 2.28 5.68
N SER A 206 -10.20 2.40 6.57
CA SER A 206 -10.89 3.67 6.82
C SER A 206 -11.31 3.82 8.27
N ARG A 207 -11.66 5.04 8.68
CA ARG A 207 -12.29 5.36 9.96
C ARG A 207 -13.46 6.30 9.74
N LYS A 208 -14.60 6.01 10.37
CA LYS A 208 -15.76 6.90 10.44
C LYS A 208 -15.79 7.56 11.82
N LEU A 209 -15.69 8.87 11.84
CA LEU A 209 -15.84 9.63 13.08
C LEU A 209 -17.31 9.65 13.51
N PRO A 210 -17.61 9.67 14.82
CA PRO A 210 -18.96 9.87 15.31
C PRO A 210 -19.48 11.27 14.95
N ALA A 211 -20.80 11.43 14.91
CA ALA A 211 -21.45 12.71 14.60
C ALA A 211 -21.01 13.86 15.54
N THR A 212 -20.72 13.56 16.80
CA THR A 212 -20.20 14.52 17.79
C THR A 212 -18.80 15.06 17.45
N LEU A 213 -18.08 14.40 16.53
CA LEU A 213 -16.77 14.81 16.01
C LEU A 213 -16.84 15.17 14.53
N GLY A 214 -18.03 15.51 14.02
CA GLY A 214 -18.27 15.95 12.65
C GLY A 214 -18.72 14.86 11.68
N GLY A 215 -18.72 13.58 12.07
CA GLY A 215 -19.25 12.50 11.23
C GLY A 215 -18.41 12.18 9.99
N TRP A 216 -17.21 12.74 9.85
CA TRP A 216 -16.37 12.60 8.68
C TRP A 216 -15.74 11.21 8.55
N THR A 217 -15.45 10.81 7.32
CA THR A 217 -14.68 9.61 6.98
C THR A 217 -13.23 9.98 6.67
N ILE A 218 -12.29 9.16 7.16
CA ILE A 218 -10.90 9.15 6.74
C ILE A 218 -10.64 7.82 6.04
N GLY A 219 -10.20 7.85 4.79
CA GLY A 219 -9.84 6.67 4.02
C GLY A 219 -8.35 6.66 3.73
N VAL A 220 -7.72 5.49 3.74
CA VAL A 220 -6.28 5.33 3.49
C VAL A 220 -6.02 4.19 2.52
N LEU A 221 -5.11 4.41 1.57
CA LEU A 221 -4.51 3.38 0.73
C LEU A 221 -2.99 3.48 0.83
N VAL A 222 -2.32 2.35 0.99
CA VAL A 222 -0.86 2.26 1.03
C VAL A 222 -0.33 1.36 -0.06
N GLN A 223 0.82 1.70 -0.62
CA GLN A 223 1.68 0.77 -1.35
C GLN A 223 2.91 0.50 -0.48
N SER A 224 2.91 -0.64 0.22
CA SER A 224 3.95 -0.97 1.20
C SER A 224 5.11 -1.72 0.54
N ASN A 225 6.32 -1.20 0.70
CA ASN A 225 7.54 -1.82 0.21
C ASN A 225 8.75 -1.52 1.13
N TYR A 226 8.60 -1.58 2.44
CA TYR A 226 9.59 -1.09 3.41
C TYR A 226 9.85 -2.09 4.53
N GLY A 227 10.97 -1.95 5.25
CA GLY A 227 11.36 -2.86 6.32
C GLY A 227 11.23 -2.27 7.73
N GLY A 228 11.93 -2.91 8.67
CA GLY A 228 11.91 -2.57 10.09
C GLY A 228 11.69 -3.78 10.97
N VAL A 229 11.11 -3.57 12.16
CA VAL A 229 10.80 -4.64 13.11
C VAL A 229 9.29 -4.73 13.26
N LEU A 230 8.66 -5.58 12.44
CA LEU A 230 7.19 -5.65 12.33
C LEU A 230 6.49 -5.77 13.69
N GLN A 231 5.60 -4.83 13.95
CA GLN A 231 4.65 -4.81 15.06
C GLN A 231 3.22 -4.93 14.49
N MET A 232 2.37 -5.72 15.14
CA MET A 232 0.94 -5.81 14.81
C MET A 232 0.10 -5.68 16.07
N GLY A 233 -0.61 -4.56 16.23
CA GLY A 233 -1.42 -4.30 17.43
C GLY A 233 -0.59 -4.32 18.72
N GLY A 234 0.65 -3.83 18.67
CA GLY A 234 1.61 -3.87 19.78
C GLY A 234 2.32 -5.22 19.98
N VAL A 235 1.97 -6.25 19.22
CA VAL A 235 2.64 -7.56 19.28
C VAL A 235 3.90 -7.54 18.39
N PRO A 236 5.06 -7.99 18.90
CA PRO A 236 6.33 -7.99 18.15
C PRO A 236 6.40 -9.15 17.15
N VAL A 237 5.49 -9.19 16.18
CA VAL A 237 5.33 -10.27 15.19
C VAL A 237 6.62 -10.54 14.44
N GLY A 238 7.38 -9.52 14.05
CA GLY A 238 8.68 -9.69 13.39
C GLY A 238 9.65 -10.56 14.22
N ARG A 239 9.70 -10.33 15.54
CA ARG A 239 10.55 -11.10 16.45
C ARG A 239 10.00 -12.51 16.69
N GLU A 240 8.69 -12.65 16.91
CA GLU A 240 8.03 -13.96 17.11
C GLU A 240 8.17 -14.87 15.87
N LEU A 241 8.22 -14.29 14.68
CA LEU A 241 8.40 -15.03 13.43
C LEU A 241 9.88 -15.19 13.05
N GLY A 242 10.80 -14.48 13.72
CA GLY A 242 12.24 -14.55 13.49
C GLY A 242 12.70 -13.81 12.23
N GLN A 243 12.00 -12.76 11.81
CA GLN A 243 12.30 -11.96 10.62
C GLN A 243 12.15 -10.47 10.96
N TYR A 244 13.27 -9.75 10.98
CA TYR A 244 13.35 -8.33 11.34
C TYR A 244 14.69 -7.74 10.89
N ALA A 245 14.73 -6.43 10.68
CA ALA A 245 15.95 -5.71 10.30
C ALA A 245 17.07 -5.85 11.36
N PHE A 246 18.32 -5.89 10.91
CA PHE A 246 19.55 -6.05 11.68
C PHE A 246 19.66 -7.38 12.44
N LYS A 247 18.90 -8.40 12.04
CA LYS A 247 18.88 -9.69 12.73
C LYS A 247 20.26 -10.33 12.76
N GLN A 248 20.99 -10.28 11.65
CA GLN A 248 22.32 -10.90 11.57
C GLN A 248 23.34 -10.15 12.43
N ALA A 249 23.32 -8.82 12.38
CA ALA A 249 24.19 -7.98 13.22
C ALA A 249 23.94 -8.21 14.72
N VAL A 250 22.67 -8.26 15.14
CA VAL A 250 22.28 -8.54 16.52
C VAL A 250 22.72 -9.94 16.95
N ALA A 251 22.49 -10.96 16.12
CA ALA A 251 22.91 -12.33 16.42
C ALA A 251 24.44 -12.44 16.54
N HIS A 252 25.20 -11.78 15.64
CA HIS A 252 26.65 -11.76 15.70
C HIS A 252 27.18 -11.12 16.99
N ALA A 253 26.62 -9.97 17.39
CA ALA A 253 27.00 -9.29 18.62
C ALA A 253 26.73 -10.12 19.89
N GLN A 254 25.76 -11.03 19.86
CA GLN A 254 25.42 -11.90 20.99
C GLN A 254 26.36 -13.09 21.14
N VAL A 255 26.96 -13.59 20.04
CA VAL A 255 27.79 -14.81 20.06
C VAL A 255 29.29 -14.47 20.11
N ASN A 256 29.72 -13.38 19.44
CA ASN A 256 31.14 -13.10 19.18
C ASN A 256 31.58 -11.70 19.66
N ALA A 257 31.39 -11.38 20.94
CA ALA A 257 31.78 -10.09 21.52
C ALA A 257 33.30 -9.78 21.44
N HIS A 258 34.14 -10.76 21.07
CA HIS A 258 35.60 -10.66 21.04
C HIS A 258 36.25 -10.90 19.66
N GLU A 259 35.49 -11.13 18.58
CA GLU A 259 36.06 -11.30 17.23
C GLU A 259 36.23 -9.97 16.47
N SER A 260 37.26 -9.93 15.62
CA SER A 260 37.63 -8.78 14.81
C SER A 260 36.52 -8.35 13.84
N LEU A 261 36.17 -7.06 13.87
CA LEU A 261 35.23 -6.41 12.94
C LEU A 261 35.66 -6.49 11.46
N ALA A 262 36.90 -6.91 11.17
CA ALA A 262 37.45 -6.94 9.81
C ALA A 262 36.81 -8.00 8.89
N GLN A 263 36.08 -8.98 9.43
CA GLN A 263 35.39 -10.03 8.64
C GLN A 263 33.88 -9.80 8.48
N TRP A 264 33.31 -8.76 9.09
CA TRP A 264 31.88 -8.47 8.93
C TRP A 264 31.62 -7.76 7.59
N SER A 265 31.22 -8.52 6.58
CA SER A 265 30.66 -7.94 5.36
C SER A 265 29.30 -7.34 5.68
N ARG A 266 29.06 -6.09 5.26
CA ARG A 266 27.72 -5.48 5.36
C ARG A 266 26.74 -6.41 4.65
N GLY A 267 25.76 -6.94 5.38
CA GLY A 267 24.72 -7.82 4.83
C GLY A 267 23.96 -7.16 3.67
N PRO A 268 23.16 -7.95 2.92
CA PRO A 268 22.36 -7.41 1.84
C PRO A 268 21.43 -6.29 2.32
N ALA A 269 20.94 -5.46 1.39
CA ALA A 269 20.10 -4.29 1.73
C ALA A 269 18.80 -4.66 2.47
N ASP A 270 18.35 -5.92 2.35
CA ASP A 270 17.20 -6.49 3.04
C ASP A 270 17.38 -6.56 4.57
N ASP A 271 18.60 -6.75 5.08
CA ASP A 271 18.88 -6.73 6.53
C ASP A 271 18.85 -5.30 7.09
N ARG A 272 18.87 -4.26 6.26
CA ARG A 272 18.88 -2.85 6.71
C ARG A 272 17.49 -2.22 6.83
N GLY A 273 16.47 -2.92 6.34
CA GLY A 273 15.08 -2.44 6.35
C GLY A 273 14.79 -1.34 5.31
N ASP A 274 15.62 -1.22 4.27
CA ASP A 274 15.41 -0.30 3.13
C ASP A 274 14.13 -0.60 2.35
N GLY A 275 13.68 0.36 1.54
CA GLY A 275 12.42 0.20 0.83
C GLY A 275 11.75 1.49 0.38
N SER A 276 10.43 1.56 0.45
CA SER A 276 9.61 2.76 0.26
C SER A 276 8.17 2.48 0.71
N VAL A 277 7.42 3.51 1.04
CA VAL A 277 5.97 3.44 1.18
C VAL A 277 5.34 4.74 0.70
N ILE A 278 4.31 4.61 -0.14
CA ILE A 278 3.41 5.72 -0.47
C ILE A 278 2.10 5.51 0.29
N VAL A 279 1.72 6.50 1.07
CA VAL A 279 0.43 6.58 1.76
C VAL A 279 -0.43 7.62 1.06
N VAL A 280 -1.66 7.26 0.69
CA VAL A 280 -2.67 8.18 0.17
C VAL A 280 -3.82 8.23 1.18
N ILE A 281 -4.13 9.43 1.67
CA ILE A 281 -5.18 9.73 2.64
C ILE A 281 -6.25 10.56 1.95
N ALA A 282 -7.49 10.09 2.00
CA ALA A 282 -8.66 10.84 1.57
C ALA A 282 -9.52 11.17 2.80
N THR A 283 -10.24 12.30 2.75
CA THR A 283 -11.29 12.60 3.73
C THR A 283 -12.42 13.39 3.08
N ASP A 284 -13.62 13.29 3.64
CA ASP A 284 -14.75 14.16 3.31
C ASP A 284 -14.88 15.33 4.30
N ALA A 285 -13.94 15.50 5.23
CA ALA A 285 -13.85 16.67 6.09
C ALA A 285 -13.38 17.91 5.31
N PRO A 286 -13.98 19.10 5.50
CA PRO A 286 -13.59 20.31 4.80
C PRO A 286 -12.28 20.88 5.37
N LEU A 287 -11.16 20.50 4.76
CA LEU A 287 -9.81 20.89 5.18
C LEU A 287 -9.09 21.69 4.09
N SER A 288 -8.38 22.76 4.47
CA SER A 288 -7.33 23.37 3.64
C SER A 288 -6.15 22.44 3.43
N ASP A 289 -5.35 22.73 2.40
CA ASP A 289 -4.04 22.15 2.15
C ASP A 289 -3.13 22.18 3.39
N ARG A 290 -3.11 23.28 4.16
CA ARG A 290 -2.36 23.35 5.42
C ARG A 290 -2.78 22.27 6.42
N ASN A 291 -4.08 22.10 6.65
CA ASN A 291 -4.56 21.08 7.59
C ASN A 291 -4.44 19.66 7.00
N LEU A 292 -4.52 19.52 5.68
CA LEU A 292 -4.20 18.27 4.98
C LEU A 292 -2.72 17.91 5.12
N ARG A 293 -1.79 18.86 5.11
CA ARG A 293 -0.36 18.63 5.37
C ARG A 293 -0.13 18.11 6.79
N ARG A 294 -0.87 18.66 7.76
CA ARG A 294 -0.86 18.17 9.15
C ARG A 294 -1.38 16.74 9.21
N LEU A 295 -2.49 16.43 8.53
CA LEU A 295 -3.03 15.07 8.44
C LEU A 295 -2.03 14.11 7.76
N ALA A 296 -1.45 14.48 6.62
CA ALA A 296 -0.44 13.70 5.90
C ALA A 296 0.75 13.36 6.80
N SER A 297 1.23 14.31 7.62
CA SER A 297 2.33 14.04 8.55
C SER A 297 2.02 12.98 9.61
N ARG A 298 0.73 12.72 9.90
CA ARG A 298 0.31 11.66 10.83
C ARG A 298 0.50 10.26 10.27
N ALA A 299 0.64 10.12 8.94
CA ALA A 299 0.99 8.84 8.33
C ALA A 299 2.28 8.26 8.93
N MET A 300 3.26 9.11 9.24
CA MET A 300 4.52 8.66 9.83
C MET A 300 4.34 8.03 11.22
N MET A 301 3.38 8.52 12.01
CA MET A 301 3.02 7.91 13.29
C MET A 301 2.39 6.53 13.09
N GLY A 302 1.50 6.39 12.10
CA GLY A 302 0.90 5.10 11.75
C GLY A 302 1.94 4.09 11.27
N LEU A 303 2.85 4.50 10.39
CA LEU A 303 3.98 3.68 9.94
C LEU A 303 4.91 3.30 11.11
N GLY A 304 5.20 4.22 12.02
CA GLY A 304 6.00 3.94 13.21
C GLY A 304 5.39 2.85 14.10
N ARG A 305 4.06 2.83 14.26
CA ARG A 305 3.35 1.77 15.01
C ARG A 305 3.44 0.39 14.38
N THR A 306 3.74 0.31 13.09
CA THR A 306 3.98 -0.97 12.39
C THR A 306 5.42 -1.45 12.54
N GLY A 307 6.32 -0.62 13.10
CA GLY A 307 7.73 -0.94 13.29
C GLY A 307 8.68 -0.35 12.25
N SER A 308 8.22 0.61 11.44
CA SER A 308 9.09 1.37 10.54
C SER A 308 10.11 2.20 11.32
N SER A 309 11.34 2.26 10.81
CA SER A 309 12.37 3.21 11.26
C SER A 309 12.62 4.34 10.26
N ALA A 310 11.86 4.40 9.15
CA ALA A 310 12.11 5.30 8.02
C ALA A 310 13.59 5.24 7.60
N SER A 311 14.07 4.05 7.22
CA SER A 311 15.49 3.81 6.97
C SER A 311 16.03 4.72 5.88
N ASN A 312 17.36 4.90 5.85
CA ASN A 312 18.03 5.78 4.89
C ASN A 312 17.61 5.51 3.44
N GLY A 313 17.53 4.24 3.03
CA GLY A 313 17.13 3.85 1.68
C GLY A 313 15.61 3.80 1.45
N SER A 314 14.79 4.34 2.36
CA SER A 314 13.32 4.24 2.30
C SER A 314 12.64 5.51 1.76
N GLY A 315 11.94 5.44 0.63
CA GLY A 315 11.11 6.55 0.15
C GLY A 315 9.75 6.58 0.84
N ASP A 316 9.56 7.41 1.87
CA ASP A 316 8.37 7.43 2.71
C ASP A 316 7.59 8.74 2.52
N TYR A 317 6.44 8.65 1.84
CA TYR A 317 5.63 9.81 1.47
C TYR A 317 4.17 9.62 1.87
N ALA A 318 3.51 10.73 2.20
CA ALA A 318 2.07 10.79 2.38
C ALA A 318 1.44 11.89 1.53
N ILE A 319 0.40 11.55 0.79
CA ILE A 319 -0.44 12.46 0.01
C ILE A 319 -1.80 12.50 0.70
N ALA A 320 -2.28 13.67 1.12
CA ALA A 320 -3.60 13.83 1.71
C ALA A 320 -4.45 14.78 0.88
N PHE A 321 -5.72 14.44 0.63
CA PHE A 321 -6.67 15.33 -0.04
C PHE A 321 -8.06 15.29 0.59
N SER A 322 -8.83 16.36 0.43
CA SER A 322 -10.24 16.44 0.86
C SER A 322 -11.19 16.42 -0.34
N THR A 323 -12.25 15.63 -0.24
CA THR A 323 -13.31 15.53 -1.25
C THR A 323 -14.49 16.48 -0.99
N ALA A 324 -14.48 17.15 0.17
CA ALA A 324 -15.52 18.05 0.62
C ALA A 324 -15.78 19.16 -0.42
N ARG A 325 -17.06 19.40 -0.72
CA ARG A 325 -17.46 20.35 -1.77
C ARG A 325 -17.12 21.79 -1.37
N GLU A 326 -17.17 22.06 -0.08
CA GLU A 326 -16.94 23.32 0.60
C GLU A 326 -15.52 23.87 0.40
N VAL A 327 -14.57 23.00 0.02
CA VAL A 327 -13.16 23.36 -0.19
C VAL A 327 -12.67 23.05 -1.60
N ARG A 328 -13.56 22.62 -2.51
CA ARG A 328 -13.22 22.38 -3.93
C ARG A 328 -12.79 23.68 -4.60
N ARG A 329 -11.88 23.54 -5.57
CA ARG A 329 -11.29 24.67 -6.27
C ARG A 329 -11.59 24.57 -7.75
N THR A 330 -12.33 25.54 -8.28
CA THR A 330 -12.70 25.58 -9.69
C THR A 330 -11.56 26.16 -10.52
N PHE A 331 -11.22 25.48 -11.61
CA PHE A 331 -10.23 25.99 -12.55
C PHE A 331 -10.67 27.33 -13.15
N GLY A 332 -9.75 28.30 -13.23
CA GLY A 332 -10.01 29.63 -13.77
C GLY A 332 -10.84 30.56 -12.86
N GLY A 333 -11.14 30.15 -11.63
CA GLY A 333 -11.79 31.03 -10.65
C GLY A 333 -10.87 32.17 -10.20
N GLU A 334 -11.33 33.42 -10.29
CA GLU A 334 -10.56 34.59 -9.84
C GLU A 334 -10.44 34.68 -8.32
N ARG A 335 -11.44 34.16 -7.59
CA ARG A 335 -11.48 34.14 -6.12
C ARG A 335 -12.10 32.84 -5.64
N LEU A 336 -11.58 32.32 -4.54
CA LEU A 336 -12.12 31.16 -3.86
C LEU A 336 -12.83 31.59 -2.58
N ARG A 337 -13.97 30.96 -2.30
CA ARG A 337 -14.63 31.03 -1.00
C ARG A 337 -14.72 29.61 -0.46
N THR A 338 -13.96 29.33 0.59
CA THR A 338 -13.93 28.02 1.24
C THR A 338 -14.56 28.10 2.62
N GLU A 339 -15.16 26.99 3.05
CA GLU A 339 -15.56 26.77 4.44
C GLU A 339 -14.73 25.61 4.97
N GLU A 340 -14.01 25.83 6.07
CA GLU A 340 -12.98 24.91 6.56
C GLU A 340 -13.13 24.65 8.06
N LEU A 341 -12.70 23.47 8.49
CA LEU A 341 -12.62 23.15 9.91
C LEU A 341 -11.54 23.99 10.61
N ALA A 342 -11.93 24.58 11.75
CA ALA A 342 -11.01 25.19 12.67
C ALA A 342 -10.00 24.17 13.23
N ASN A 343 -8.83 24.65 13.65
CA ASN A 343 -7.73 23.78 14.08
C ASN A 343 -8.12 22.80 15.20
N ASP A 344 -8.93 23.24 16.16
CA ASP A 344 -9.31 22.44 17.34
C ASP A 344 -10.20 21.24 16.98
N GLN A 345 -10.81 21.25 15.79
CA GLN A 345 -11.66 20.16 15.30
C GLN A 345 -10.87 19.07 14.56
N THR A 346 -9.56 19.23 14.36
CA THR A 346 -8.77 18.33 13.49
C THR A 346 -8.15 17.13 14.22
N SER A 347 -8.10 17.13 15.56
CA SER A 347 -7.44 16.08 16.34
C SER A 347 -8.06 14.69 16.12
N ALA A 348 -9.39 14.59 15.99
CA ALA A 348 -10.06 13.33 15.71
C ALA A 348 -9.70 12.77 14.31
N LEU A 349 -9.57 13.65 13.31
CA LEU A 349 -9.11 13.28 11.96
C LEU A 349 -7.68 12.77 11.99
N PHE A 350 -6.81 13.39 12.80
CA PHE A 350 -5.43 12.93 12.98
C PHE A 350 -5.38 11.55 13.59
N GLN A 351 -6.13 11.31 14.67
CA GLN A 351 -6.19 10.00 15.32
C GLN A 351 -6.72 8.93 14.35
N GLY A 352 -7.84 9.21 13.66
CA GLY A 352 -8.40 8.31 12.65
C GLY A 352 -7.45 8.03 11.49
N GLY A 353 -6.67 9.04 11.05
CA GLY A 353 -5.64 8.89 10.03
C GLY A 353 -4.49 7.98 10.47
N VAL A 354 -3.98 8.12 11.71
CA VAL A 354 -2.95 7.22 12.26
C VAL A 354 -3.44 5.78 12.26
N ASP A 355 -4.65 5.56 12.80
CA ASP A 355 -5.21 4.21 12.95
C ASP A 355 -5.52 3.55 11.60
N ALA A 356 -6.01 4.33 10.63
CA ALA A 356 -6.24 3.84 9.27
C ALA A 356 -4.93 3.47 8.55
N VAL A 357 -3.85 4.26 8.73
CA VAL A 357 -2.53 3.93 8.15
C VAL A 357 -1.97 2.64 8.74
N GLU A 358 -2.01 2.51 10.06
CA GLU A 358 -1.55 1.31 10.78
C GLU A 358 -2.27 0.05 10.26
N GLU A 359 -3.61 0.10 10.16
CA GLU A 359 -4.40 -1.03 9.67
C GLU A 359 -4.20 -1.30 8.18
N ALA A 360 -4.07 -0.27 7.34
CA ALA A 360 -3.85 -0.44 5.90
C ALA A 360 -2.53 -1.20 5.63
N VAL A 361 -1.47 -0.93 6.39
CA VAL A 361 -0.22 -1.70 6.30
C VAL A 361 -0.44 -3.16 6.69
N TYR A 362 -1.17 -3.43 7.77
CA TYR A 362 -1.48 -4.80 8.18
C TYR A 362 -2.26 -5.53 7.09
N ASN A 363 -3.30 -4.90 6.54
CA ASN A 363 -4.07 -5.50 5.46
C ASN A 363 -3.21 -5.76 4.22
N SER A 364 -2.27 -4.87 3.87
CA SER A 364 -1.32 -5.10 2.79
C SER A 364 -0.53 -6.41 2.97
N LEU A 365 0.09 -6.60 4.14
CA LEU A 365 0.89 -7.79 4.46
C LEU A 365 0.02 -9.06 4.54
N LEU A 366 -1.12 -8.98 5.21
CA LEU A 366 -1.97 -10.13 5.48
C LEU A 366 -2.75 -10.58 4.25
N MET A 367 -3.07 -9.67 3.32
CA MET A 367 -3.72 -9.99 2.05
C MET A 367 -2.74 -10.39 0.93
N ALA A 368 -1.45 -10.10 1.09
CA ALA A 368 -0.44 -10.48 0.11
C ALA A 368 -0.29 -12.00 -0.03
N THR A 369 0.00 -12.45 -1.25
CA THR A 369 0.23 -13.84 -1.63
C THR A 369 1.68 -14.05 -2.05
N THR A 370 2.25 -15.23 -1.78
CA THR A 370 3.61 -15.58 -2.24
C THR A 370 3.72 -15.33 -3.74
N GLU A 371 4.79 -14.67 -4.17
CA GLU A 371 5.04 -14.36 -5.58
C GLU A 371 6.47 -14.76 -5.94
N SER A 372 6.62 -15.31 -7.15
CA SER A 372 7.90 -15.61 -7.77
C SER A 372 8.06 -14.76 -9.02
N GLY A 373 9.20 -14.07 -9.13
CA GLY A 373 9.53 -13.21 -10.25
C GLY A 373 10.99 -12.77 -10.22
N ASN A 374 11.56 -12.52 -11.40
CA ASN A 374 12.94 -12.07 -11.58
C ASN A 374 13.98 -12.95 -10.84
N GLY A 375 13.76 -14.28 -10.86
CA GLY A 375 14.64 -15.26 -10.21
C GLY A 375 14.52 -15.33 -8.68
N THR A 376 13.60 -14.56 -8.08
CA THR A 376 13.38 -14.51 -6.63
C THR A 376 11.98 -14.99 -6.28
N THR A 377 11.81 -15.65 -5.14
CA THR A 377 10.49 -15.91 -4.53
C THR A 377 10.41 -15.20 -3.19
N VAL A 378 9.31 -14.49 -2.97
CA VAL A 378 9.05 -13.79 -1.70
C VAL A 378 7.77 -14.35 -1.10
N GLU A 379 7.90 -14.90 0.10
CA GLU A 379 6.80 -15.55 0.80
C GLU A 379 5.80 -14.55 1.39
N ALA A 380 4.51 -14.89 1.30
CA ALA A 380 3.49 -14.24 2.12
C ALA A 380 3.75 -14.48 3.61
N ILE A 381 3.32 -13.55 4.45
CA ILE A 381 3.41 -13.76 5.90
C ILE A 381 2.53 -14.96 6.31
N PRO A 382 3.06 -15.91 7.09
CA PRO A 382 2.33 -17.12 7.48
C PRO A 382 1.25 -16.81 8.54
N LEU A 383 -0.03 -16.89 8.16
CA LEU A 383 -1.15 -16.44 8.99
C LEU A 383 -1.34 -17.30 10.24
N ASP A 384 -1.04 -18.60 10.17
CA ASP A 384 -1.05 -19.52 11.30
C ASP A 384 -0.05 -19.08 12.39
N ARG A 385 1.17 -18.71 12.01
CA ARG A 385 2.21 -18.23 12.93
C ARG A 385 1.88 -16.84 13.47
N VAL A 386 1.33 -15.95 12.64
CA VAL A 386 0.82 -14.65 13.10
C VAL A 386 -0.28 -14.86 14.14
N ARG A 387 -1.27 -15.71 13.86
CA ARG A 387 -2.36 -16.03 14.79
C ARG A 387 -1.85 -16.62 16.10
N LYS A 388 -0.84 -17.49 16.05
CA LYS A 388 -0.18 -18.04 17.24
C LYS A 388 0.51 -16.93 18.06
N ALA A 389 1.22 -16.02 17.40
CA ALA A 389 1.86 -14.88 18.05
C ALA A 389 0.81 -13.96 18.70
N LEU A 390 -0.25 -13.59 17.98
CA LEU A 390 -1.34 -12.77 18.52
C LEU A 390 -2.01 -13.41 19.75
N ARG A 391 -2.33 -14.71 19.68
CA ARG A 391 -2.93 -15.46 20.81
C ARG A 391 -2.04 -15.48 22.05
N LYS A 392 -0.72 -15.65 21.88
CA LYS A 392 0.25 -15.61 22.97
C LYS A 392 0.22 -14.27 23.73
N HIS A 393 -0.15 -13.20 23.05
CA HIS A 393 -0.27 -11.85 23.59
C HIS A 393 -1.73 -11.45 23.87
N GLY A 394 -2.66 -12.41 23.95
CA GLY A 394 -4.06 -12.19 24.35
C GLY A 394 -4.98 -11.64 23.25
N ILE A 395 -4.51 -11.53 22.00
CA ILE A 395 -5.34 -11.11 20.86
C ILE A 395 -5.96 -12.34 20.20
N VAL A 396 -7.28 -12.41 20.20
CA VAL A 396 -8.07 -13.47 19.56
C VAL A 396 -9.04 -12.87 18.55
N PRO A 397 -9.37 -13.59 17.45
CA PRO A 397 -10.43 -13.16 16.54
C PRO A 397 -11.76 -12.99 17.30
N PRO A 398 -12.63 -12.06 16.86
CA PRO A 398 -13.99 -11.99 17.38
C PRO A 398 -14.69 -13.35 17.20
N ALA A 399 -15.54 -13.72 18.15
CA ALA A 399 -16.41 -14.87 17.98
C ALA A 399 -17.21 -14.67 16.68
N ARG A 400 -17.15 -15.63 15.77
CA ARG A 400 -18.09 -15.63 14.64
C ARG A 400 -19.43 -16.00 15.25
N ASP A 401 -20.35 -15.04 15.31
CA ASP A 401 -21.74 -15.36 15.55
C ASP A 401 -22.16 -16.33 14.43
N HIS A 402 -22.45 -17.56 14.84
CA HIS A 402 -23.02 -18.56 13.95
C HIS A 402 -24.49 -18.17 13.75
N ASP A 403 -24.77 -17.44 12.68
CA ASP A 403 -26.13 -17.33 12.13
C ASP A 403 -26.55 -18.63 11.42
#